data_AF-A0A2N5G5C3-F1
#
_entry.id   AF-A0A2N5G5C3-F1
#
_cell.length_a   1.000
_cell.length_b   1.000
_cell.length_c   1.000
_cell.angle_alpha   90.00
_cell.angle_beta   90.00
_cell.angle_gamma   90.00
#
_symmetry.space_group_name_H-M   'P 1'
#
loop_
_entity.id
_entity.type
_entity.pdbx_description
1 polymer ?
#
loop_
_entity_poly.entity_id
_entity_poly.type
_entity_poly.pdbx_seq_one_letter_code
_entity_poly.pdbx_strand_id
1 'polypeptide(L)'
;MKVDKLLTDFLKDFKKTEGYQNLSPSEKAEIDELLDYQIKNIRTGTKKQKSSVRKAKPVMTYQLKVSLKGIRPPIWRRIEVHSELTFHQLHEVIQVAMGWENYHLYSFEFNDVLIELPEDELETGFFLPNMRETADSRKEKLGDWIRTEKDKFLYTYDFGDNWEHIVKVEKIEEVSEKPKYPVCLKGKRACPPEDVGGIYGYSALLAAFQDHSDLQLDQEEKEYMEELREWYDPIDPEAFDIEEVNQSLKKVLTNRKR
;
A
#
# COMPACT_ATOMS: atom_id res chain seq x y z
N MET A 1 -7.23 27.69 -22.86
CA MET A 1 -7.00 29.10 -23.31
C MET A 1 -6.45 30.02 -22.23
N LYS A 2 -7.10 30.24 -21.07
CA LYS A 2 -6.50 31.06 -19.98
C LYS A 2 -5.36 30.35 -19.22
N VAL A 3 -5.53 29.06 -18.93
CA VAL A 3 -4.54 28.23 -18.21
C VAL A 3 -3.28 27.97 -19.04
N ASP A 4 -3.42 27.67 -20.34
CA ASP A 4 -2.27 27.44 -21.24
C ASP A 4 -1.35 28.66 -21.35
N LYS A 5 -1.93 29.87 -21.37
CA LYS A 5 -1.16 31.11 -21.43
C LYS A 5 -0.37 31.31 -20.14
N LEU A 6 -1.02 31.15 -18.99
CA LEU A 6 -0.38 31.28 -17.68
C LEU A 6 0.78 30.29 -17.48
N LEU A 7 0.60 29.03 -17.90
CA LEU A 7 1.65 28.00 -17.88
C LEU A 7 2.81 28.37 -18.81
N THR A 8 2.52 28.85 -20.01
CA THR A 8 3.55 29.24 -20.97
C THR A 8 4.37 30.44 -20.45
N ASP A 9 3.70 31.40 -19.83
CA ASP A 9 4.35 32.57 -19.23
C ASP A 9 5.21 32.16 -18.03
N PHE A 10 4.69 31.31 -17.13
CA PHE A 10 5.46 30.77 -16.00
C PHE A 10 6.72 30.03 -16.43
N LEU A 11 6.63 29.13 -17.42
CA LEU A 11 7.78 28.37 -17.92
C LEU A 11 8.83 29.29 -18.53
N LYS A 12 8.38 30.31 -19.25
CA LYS A 12 9.26 31.32 -19.83
C LYS A 12 10.00 32.10 -18.75
N ASP A 13 9.37 32.36 -17.60
CA ASP A 13 10.00 33.07 -16.49
C ASP A 13 10.90 32.15 -15.66
N PHE A 14 10.48 30.92 -15.40
CA PHE A 14 11.30 29.89 -14.75
C PHE A 14 12.62 29.67 -15.49
N LYS A 15 12.58 29.55 -16.82
CA LYS A 15 13.78 29.38 -17.66
C LYS A 15 14.70 30.60 -17.65
N LYS A 16 14.27 31.77 -17.17
CA LYS A 16 15.13 32.96 -17.02
C LYS A 16 15.82 33.06 -15.66
N THR A 17 15.40 32.25 -14.68
CA THR A 17 16.00 32.29 -13.33
C THR A 17 17.48 31.92 -13.37
N GLU A 18 18.28 32.54 -12.49
CA GLU A 18 19.71 32.22 -12.38
C GLU A 18 19.95 30.74 -12.08
N GLY A 19 19.08 30.14 -11.25
CA GLY A 19 19.13 28.71 -10.92
C GLY A 19 19.04 27.83 -12.16
N TYR A 20 18.12 28.11 -13.08
CA TYR A 20 18.01 27.36 -14.33
C TYR A 20 19.20 27.62 -15.28
N GLN A 21 19.65 28.88 -15.36
CA GLN A 21 20.73 29.25 -16.27
C GLN A 21 22.09 28.63 -15.89
N ASN A 22 22.33 28.41 -14.61
CA ASN A 22 23.58 27.84 -14.09
C ASN A 22 23.67 26.31 -14.22
N LEU A 23 22.61 25.63 -14.67
CA LEU A 23 22.63 24.18 -14.90
C LEU A 23 23.45 23.78 -16.13
N SER A 24 24.05 22.59 -16.07
CA SER A 24 24.71 21.97 -17.22
C SER A 24 23.69 21.64 -18.33
N PRO A 25 24.15 21.44 -19.58
CA PRO A 25 23.26 21.06 -20.68
C PRO A 25 22.46 19.77 -20.44
N SER A 26 23.03 18.80 -19.71
CA SER A 26 22.37 17.53 -19.40
C SER A 26 21.25 17.72 -18.37
N GLU A 27 21.49 18.50 -17.32
CA GLU A 27 20.50 18.79 -16.27
C GLU A 27 19.35 19.64 -16.83
N LYS A 28 19.64 20.58 -17.75
CA LYS A 28 18.61 21.35 -18.47
C LYS A 28 17.72 20.44 -19.30
N ALA A 29 18.29 19.45 -20.00
CA ALA A 29 17.53 18.52 -20.81
C ALA A 29 16.61 17.63 -19.96
N GLU A 30 17.10 17.14 -18.82
CA GLU A 30 16.31 16.33 -17.89
C GLU A 30 15.15 17.12 -17.27
N ILE A 31 15.41 18.36 -16.86
CA ILE A 31 14.36 19.26 -16.34
C ILE A 31 13.35 19.61 -17.44
N ASP A 32 13.79 19.88 -18.67
CA ASP A 32 12.91 20.18 -19.78
C ASP A 32 12.01 18.99 -20.14
N GLU A 33 12.54 17.77 -20.09
CA GLU A 33 11.76 16.55 -20.32
C GLU A 33 10.69 16.34 -19.23
N LEU A 34 11.05 16.56 -17.95
CA LEU A 34 10.11 16.49 -16.83
C LEU A 34 9.01 17.56 -16.92
N LEU A 35 9.38 18.79 -17.26
CA LEU A 35 8.43 19.88 -17.45
C LEU A 35 7.47 19.58 -18.61
N ASP A 36 7.98 19.12 -19.75
CA ASP A 36 7.15 18.77 -20.90
C ASP A 36 6.19 17.63 -20.59
N TYR A 37 6.64 16.62 -19.83
CA TYR A 37 5.77 15.54 -19.35
C TYR A 37 4.63 16.07 -18.47
N GLN A 38 4.94 16.93 -17.48
CA GLN A 38 3.94 17.50 -16.58
C GLN A 38 2.97 18.44 -17.30
N ILE A 39 3.46 19.29 -18.22
CA ILE A 39 2.63 20.18 -19.04
C ILE A 39 1.68 19.36 -19.91
N LYS A 40 2.15 18.27 -20.50
CA LYS A 40 1.32 17.35 -21.28
C LYS A 40 0.20 16.77 -20.41
N ASN A 41 0.50 16.36 -19.18
CA ASN A 41 -0.51 15.88 -18.25
C ASN A 41 -1.55 16.97 -17.91
N ILE A 42 -1.12 18.20 -17.58
CA ILE A 42 -2.02 19.33 -17.26
C ILE A 42 -2.92 19.71 -18.45
N ARG A 43 -2.35 19.75 -19.67
CA ARG A 43 -3.10 20.04 -20.91
C ARG A 43 -4.07 18.93 -21.30
N THR A 44 -3.73 17.67 -21.01
CA THR A 44 -4.65 16.53 -21.22
C THR A 44 -5.76 16.48 -20.18
N GLY A 45 -5.52 16.96 -18.96
CA GLY A 45 -6.54 17.10 -17.91
C GLY A 45 -7.60 18.16 -18.19
N THR A 46 -7.32 19.16 -19.04
CA THR A 46 -8.21 20.30 -19.32
C THR A 46 -9.16 20.12 -20.52
N LYS A 47 -9.10 19.01 -21.26
CA LYS A 47 -10.08 18.64 -22.30
C LYS A 47 -11.09 17.61 -21.79
N LYS A 48 -12.06 18.04 -20.98
CA LYS A 48 -13.36 17.37 -20.90
C LYS A 48 -14.29 17.96 -21.95
N GLN A 49 -14.42 17.31 -23.11
CA GLN A 49 -15.68 17.28 -23.87
C GLN A 49 -15.73 16.14 -24.91
N LYS A 50 -16.77 15.32 -24.75
CA LYS A 50 -17.56 14.54 -25.71
C LYS A 50 -16.85 13.59 -26.68
N SER A 51 -17.07 12.30 -26.40
CA SER A 51 -17.17 11.15 -27.32
C SER A 51 -16.11 11.04 -28.41
N SER A 52 -14.99 10.40 -28.06
CA SER A 52 -14.37 9.42 -28.95
C SER A 52 -14.35 8.09 -28.19
N VAL A 53 -14.53 6.98 -28.90
CA VAL A 53 -14.33 5.64 -28.33
C VAL A 53 -12.91 5.62 -27.76
N ARG A 54 -12.78 5.76 -26.44
CA ARG A 54 -11.50 5.58 -25.75
C ARG A 54 -11.10 4.14 -26.03
N LYS A 55 -10.02 3.91 -26.77
CA LYS A 55 -9.32 2.64 -26.67
C LYS A 55 -9.06 2.43 -25.17
N ALA A 56 -9.63 1.36 -24.62
CA ALA A 56 -9.44 1.03 -23.21
C ALA A 56 -7.94 0.95 -22.93
N LYS A 57 -7.49 1.53 -21.81
CA LYS A 57 -6.12 1.27 -21.35
C LYS A 57 -5.98 -0.27 -21.23
N PRO A 58 -4.87 -0.86 -21.70
CA PRO A 58 -4.63 -2.28 -21.48
C PRO A 58 -4.68 -2.58 -19.98
N VAL A 59 -5.37 -3.67 -19.63
CA VAL A 59 -5.41 -4.15 -18.25
C VAL A 59 -4.05 -4.81 -17.98
N MET A 60 -3.42 -4.39 -16.89
CA MET A 60 -2.18 -5.02 -16.43
C MET A 60 -2.49 -5.92 -15.25
N THR A 61 -1.66 -6.93 -15.06
CA THR A 61 -1.56 -7.70 -13.83
C THR A 61 -0.25 -7.33 -13.14
N TYR A 62 -0.30 -7.29 -11.82
CA TYR A 62 0.81 -6.96 -10.96
C TYR A 62 1.05 -8.11 -10.01
N GLN A 63 2.24 -8.68 -10.08
CA GLN A 63 2.75 -9.55 -9.03
C GLN A 63 3.36 -8.67 -7.94
N LEU A 64 2.70 -8.61 -6.79
CA LEU A 64 3.12 -7.84 -5.63
C LEU A 64 3.66 -8.76 -4.55
N LYS A 65 4.85 -8.46 -4.02
CA LYS A 65 5.34 -9.08 -2.79
C LYS A 65 5.07 -8.15 -1.62
N VAL A 66 4.22 -8.57 -0.70
CA VAL A 66 3.87 -7.88 0.55
C VAL A 66 4.68 -8.53 1.67
N SER A 67 5.54 -7.76 2.34
CA SER A 67 6.43 -8.26 3.40
C SER A 67 6.28 -7.42 4.66
N LEU A 68 5.99 -8.08 5.78
CA LEU A 68 5.87 -7.43 7.09
C LEU A 68 7.27 -6.95 7.56
N LYS A 69 7.37 -5.67 7.95
CA LYS A 69 8.63 -5.07 8.43
C LYS A 69 8.92 -5.51 9.86
N GLY A 70 10.21 -5.50 10.20
CA GLY A 70 10.72 -5.67 11.57
C GLY A 70 10.63 -7.08 12.18
N ILE A 71 10.10 -8.07 11.46
CA ILE A 71 10.07 -9.47 11.93
C ILE A 71 11.10 -10.33 11.18
N ARG A 72 11.78 -11.21 11.92
CA ARG A 72 12.67 -12.26 11.39
C ARG A 72 12.39 -13.61 12.05
N PRO A 73 12.32 -14.73 11.30
CA PRO A 73 12.32 -14.84 9.82
C PRO A 73 11.17 -14.07 9.14
N PRO A 74 11.30 -13.68 7.86
CA PRO A 74 10.32 -12.78 7.23
C PRO A 74 8.95 -13.45 7.06
N ILE A 75 7.89 -12.70 7.38
CA ILE A 75 6.50 -13.03 7.08
C ILE A 75 6.11 -12.29 5.80
N TRP A 76 5.61 -13.01 4.78
CA TRP A 76 5.31 -12.40 3.48
C TRP A 76 4.30 -13.18 2.65
N ARG A 77 3.68 -12.47 1.70
CA ARG A 77 2.80 -13.00 0.67
C ARG A 77 3.21 -12.47 -0.70
N ARG A 78 3.04 -13.27 -1.74
CA ARG A 78 3.13 -12.85 -3.14
C ARG A 78 1.76 -13.01 -3.74
N ILE A 79 1.14 -11.89 -4.04
CA ILE A 79 -0.21 -11.82 -4.59
C ILE A 79 -0.16 -11.30 -6.04
N GLU A 80 -1.09 -11.76 -6.85
CA GLU A 80 -1.35 -11.26 -8.19
C GLU A 80 -2.68 -10.52 -8.19
N VAL A 81 -2.66 -9.27 -8.65
CA VAL A 81 -3.82 -8.38 -8.73
C VAL A 81 -3.87 -7.68 -10.07
N HIS A 82 -5.05 -7.21 -10.49
CA HIS A 82 -5.18 -6.44 -11.72
C HIS A 82 -5.06 -4.92 -11.47
N SER A 83 -4.60 -4.18 -12.47
CA SER A 83 -4.32 -2.74 -12.37
C SER A 83 -5.53 -1.86 -12.08
N GLU A 84 -6.73 -2.36 -12.34
CA GLU A 84 -7.96 -1.63 -12.06
C GLU A 84 -8.44 -1.70 -10.59
N LEU A 85 -7.77 -2.46 -9.72
CA LEU A 85 -8.12 -2.44 -8.29
C LEU A 85 -7.84 -1.05 -7.74
N THR A 86 -8.68 -0.59 -6.82
CA THR A 86 -8.35 0.57 -6.00
C THR A 86 -7.43 0.18 -4.85
N PHE A 87 -6.76 1.15 -4.23
CA PHE A 87 -5.95 0.89 -3.03
C PHE A 87 -6.78 0.33 -1.87
N HIS A 88 -8.04 0.74 -1.71
CA HIS A 88 -8.97 0.13 -0.75
C HIS A 88 -9.20 -1.37 -1.05
N GLN A 89 -9.36 -1.73 -2.33
CA GLN A 89 -9.50 -3.14 -2.70
C GLN A 89 -8.19 -3.92 -2.51
N LEU A 90 -7.04 -3.29 -2.75
CA LEU A 90 -5.74 -3.89 -2.45
C LEU A 90 -5.61 -4.15 -0.94
N HIS A 91 -6.05 -3.22 -0.10
CA HIS A 91 -6.10 -3.39 1.34
C HIS A 91 -6.95 -4.62 1.73
N GLU A 92 -8.18 -4.75 1.22
CA GLU A 92 -9.03 -5.93 1.47
C GLU A 92 -8.32 -7.24 1.05
N VAL A 93 -7.59 -7.22 -0.07
CA VAL A 93 -6.80 -8.37 -0.55
C VAL A 93 -5.64 -8.69 0.39
N ILE A 94 -4.94 -7.68 0.89
CA ILE A 94 -3.84 -7.86 1.84
C ILE A 94 -4.36 -8.43 3.16
N GLN A 95 -5.48 -7.91 3.68
CA GLN A 95 -6.13 -8.41 4.90
C GLN A 95 -6.41 -9.91 4.79
N VAL A 96 -7.08 -10.35 3.73
CA VAL A 96 -7.35 -11.78 3.48
C VAL A 96 -6.05 -12.58 3.30
N ALA A 97 -5.06 -12.05 2.58
CA ALA A 97 -3.81 -12.76 2.34
C ALA A 97 -2.96 -12.91 3.62
N MET A 98 -3.05 -11.95 4.53
CA MET A 98 -2.36 -11.98 5.82
C MET A 98 -3.13 -12.76 6.90
N GLY A 99 -4.45 -12.93 6.74
CA GLY A 99 -5.29 -13.57 7.74
C GLY A 99 -5.74 -12.59 8.84
N TRP A 100 -5.98 -11.34 8.47
CA TRP A 100 -6.49 -10.28 9.35
C TRP A 100 -7.97 -9.99 9.09
N GLU A 101 -8.60 -9.38 10.09
CA GLU A 101 -10.04 -9.24 10.21
C GLU A 101 -10.54 -7.85 9.81
N ASN A 102 -9.63 -6.93 9.45
CA ASN A 102 -9.93 -5.61 8.94
C ASN A 102 -10.71 -4.72 9.94
N TYR A 103 -10.25 -4.68 11.19
CA TYR A 103 -10.85 -3.88 12.26
C TYR A 103 -10.30 -2.45 12.35
N HIS A 104 -9.07 -2.24 11.89
CA HIS A 104 -8.36 -0.99 12.11
C HIS A 104 -8.20 -0.14 10.85
N LEU A 105 -7.83 1.12 11.07
CA LEU A 105 -7.45 2.03 10.00
C LEU A 105 -6.21 1.55 9.25
N TYR A 106 -6.06 2.02 8.02
CA TYR A 106 -4.90 1.75 7.20
C TYR A 106 -4.51 2.97 6.36
N SER A 107 -3.26 2.99 5.91
CA SER A 107 -2.76 3.97 4.94
C SER A 107 -1.73 3.32 4.02
N PHE A 108 -1.66 3.81 2.79
CA PHE A 108 -0.57 3.51 1.88
C PHE A 108 0.28 4.76 1.66
N GLU A 109 1.60 4.65 1.75
CA GLU A 109 2.51 5.74 1.40
C GLU A 109 3.22 5.41 0.08
N PHE A 110 2.90 6.19 -0.96
CA PHE A 110 3.45 6.02 -2.30
C PHE A 110 3.90 7.39 -2.85
N ASN A 111 5.20 7.57 -3.11
CA ASN A 111 5.78 8.81 -3.63
C ASN A 111 5.38 10.05 -2.80
N ASP A 112 5.52 9.97 -1.48
CA ASP A 112 5.16 11.02 -0.50
C ASP A 112 3.67 11.38 -0.43
N VAL A 113 2.79 10.62 -1.10
CA VAL A 113 1.33 10.74 -0.99
C VAL A 113 0.78 9.64 -0.09
N LEU A 114 -0.09 10.04 0.85
CA LEU A 114 -0.86 9.11 1.67
C LEU A 114 -2.17 8.75 0.95
N ILE A 115 -2.37 7.47 0.69
CA ILE A 115 -3.57 6.95 0.02
C ILE A 115 -4.37 6.15 1.05
N GLU A 116 -5.43 6.74 1.58
CA GLU A 116 -6.17 6.25 2.74
C GLU A 116 -7.67 6.47 2.59
N LEU A 117 -8.47 6.05 3.56
CA LEU A 117 -9.88 6.46 3.59
C LEU A 117 -9.94 7.94 3.93
N PRO A 118 -10.74 8.76 3.23
CA PRO A 118 -10.87 10.15 3.59
C PRO A 118 -11.47 10.25 4.99
N GLU A 119 -10.85 11.05 5.84
CA GLU A 119 -11.42 11.40 7.15
C GLU A 119 -12.72 12.16 6.94
N ASP A 120 -13.77 11.79 7.67
CA ASP A 120 -14.95 12.64 7.79
C ASP A 120 -14.56 13.85 8.65
N GLU A 121 -14.50 15.04 8.03
CA GLU A 121 -14.06 16.31 8.64
C GLU A 121 -14.77 16.66 9.98
N LEU A 122 -15.89 15.99 10.28
CA LEU A 122 -16.69 16.19 11.48
C LEU A 122 -16.20 15.39 12.70
N GLU A 123 -15.41 14.32 12.53
CA GLU A 123 -15.08 13.40 13.62
C GLU A 123 -13.83 13.79 14.42
N THR A 124 -12.83 14.43 13.80
CA THR A 124 -11.53 14.62 14.46
C THR A 124 -11.37 15.93 15.22
N GLY A 125 -12.24 16.94 15.01
CA GLY A 125 -12.30 18.19 15.79
C GLY A 125 -11.02 19.05 15.83
N PHE A 126 -9.94 18.57 15.21
CA PHE A 126 -8.61 19.14 15.20
C PHE A 126 -8.19 19.35 13.74
N PHE A 127 -8.30 20.60 13.30
CA PHE A 127 -7.67 21.06 12.06
C PHE A 127 -6.16 21.19 12.28
N LEU A 128 -5.44 20.06 12.30
CA LEU A 128 -4.02 20.08 11.98
C LEU A 128 -3.92 19.95 10.46
N PRO A 129 -3.36 20.92 9.74
CA PRO A 129 -3.13 20.73 8.31
C PRO A 129 -2.20 19.54 8.14
N ASN A 130 -2.71 18.46 7.53
CA ASN A 130 -1.87 17.36 7.09
C ASN A 130 -0.83 17.94 6.12
N MET A 131 0.44 17.91 6.54
CA MET A 131 1.56 18.47 5.77
C MET A 131 1.90 17.63 4.52
N ARG A 132 1.23 16.49 4.35
CA ARG A 132 1.38 15.55 3.24
C ARG A 132 0.15 15.56 2.36
N GLU A 133 0.35 15.36 1.06
CA GLU A 133 -0.74 15.16 0.12
C GLU A 133 -1.49 13.86 0.47
N THR A 134 -2.82 13.91 0.42
CA THR A 134 -3.68 12.75 0.66
C THR A 134 -4.55 12.44 -0.55
N ALA A 135 -4.85 11.16 -0.78
CA ALA A 135 -5.71 10.68 -1.84
C ALA A 135 -6.70 9.60 -1.35
N ASP A 136 -7.90 9.57 -1.93
CA ASP A 136 -8.98 8.65 -1.52
C ASP A 136 -8.73 7.24 -2.08
N SER A 137 -8.37 6.30 -1.20
CA SER A 137 -8.08 4.91 -1.53
C SER A 137 -9.23 4.15 -2.21
N ARG A 138 -10.48 4.64 -2.11
CA ARG A 138 -11.65 4.07 -2.82
C ARG A 138 -11.72 4.51 -4.28
N LYS A 139 -10.94 5.51 -4.68
CA LYS A 139 -10.92 6.09 -6.04
C LYS A 139 -9.59 5.83 -6.74
N GLU A 140 -8.48 5.88 -6.03
CA GLU A 140 -7.15 5.68 -6.58
C GLU A 140 -6.93 4.24 -7.01
N LYS A 141 -6.73 4.02 -8.32
CA LYS A 141 -6.47 2.71 -8.92
C LYS A 141 -4.98 2.40 -8.97
N LEU A 142 -4.59 1.14 -8.75
CA LEU A 142 -3.20 0.71 -8.77
C LEU A 142 -2.47 1.11 -10.07
N GLY A 143 -3.13 0.97 -11.22
CA GLY A 143 -2.53 1.31 -12.52
C GLY A 143 -2.37 2.79 -12.82
N ASP A 144 -2.93 3.67 -11.99
CA ASP A 144 -2.64 5.10 -12.06
C ASP A 144 -1.36 5.46 -11.29
N TRP A 145 -0.86 4.56 -10.43
CA TRP A 145 0.29 4.78 -9.54
C TRP A 145 1.50 3.93 -9.92
N ILE A 146 1.32 2.62 -10.10
CA ILE A 146 2.41 1.69 -10.47
C ILE A 146 2.85 1.95 -11.91
N ARG A 147 4.15 2.23 -12.09
CA ARG A 147 4.76 2.53 -13.39
C ARG A 147 5.71 1.44 -13.82
N THR A 148 6.53 0.92 -12.90
CA THR A 148 7.62 0.01 -13.24
C THR A 148 7.73 -1.15 -12.28
N GLU A 149 8.31 -2.26 -12.77
CA GLU A 149 8.79 -3.29 -11.87
C GLU A 149 9.83 -2.69 -10.93
N LYS A 150 9.86 -3.18 -9.69
CA LYS A 150 10.66 -2.69 -8.57
C LYS A 150 10.13 -1.42 -7.89
N ASP A 151 9.03 -0.82 -8.36
CA ASP A 151 8.29 0.15 -7.57
C ASP A 151 7.98 -0.44 -6.19
N LYS A 152 8.03 0.41 -5.16
CA LYS A 152 7.76 0.05 -3.77
C LYS A 152 6.93 1.12 -3.11
N PHE A 153 6.07 0.69 -2.20
CA PHE A 153 5.28 1.57 -1.35
C PHE A 153 5.05 0.91 0.00
N LEU A 154 4.74 1.72 1.00
CA LEU A 154 4.43 1.26 2.34
C LEU A 154 2.93 1.01 2.46
N TYR A 155 2.54 -0.02 3.19
CA TYR A 155 1.18 -0.26 3.64
C TYR A 155 1.19 -0.42 5.16
N THR A 156 0.59 0.53 5.87
CA THR A 156 0.46 0.48 7.33
C THR A 156 -0.97 0.11 7.68
N TYR A 157 -1.13 -0.90 8.53
CA TYR A 157 -2.40 -1.34 9.09
C TYR A 157 -2.33 -1.26 10.61
N ASP A 158 -3.45 -0.85 11.21
CA ASP A 158 -3.56 -0.56 12.64
C ASP A 158 -2.57 0.51 13.09
N PHE A 159 -3.07 1.72 13.34
CA PHE A 159 -2.22 2.83 13.78
C PHE A 159 -1.83 2.74 15.26
N GLY A 160 -2.43 1.82 16.04
CA GLY A 160 -1.98 1.46 17.37
C GLY A 160 -0.76 0.54 17.31
N ASP A 161 -0.94 -0.66 16.75
CA ASP A 161 0.13 -1.66 16.65
C ASP A 161 1.19 -1.36 15.58
N ASN A 162 0.84 -0.49 14.62
CA ASN A 162 1.67 0.01 13.54
C ASN A 162 2.28 -1.10 12.67
N TRP A 163 1.42 -1.96 12.11
CA TRP A 163 1.83 -3.05 11.23
C TRP A 163 2.22 -2.54 9.84
N GLU A 164 3.51 -2.26 9.67
CA GLU A 164 4.04 -1.78 8.41
C GLU A 164 4.46 -2.90 7.45
N HIS A 165 4.05 -2.81 6.19
CA HIS A 165 4.43 -3.73 5.12
C HIS A 165 5.11 -2.98 3.99
N ILE A 166 6.18 -3.58 3.47
CA ILE A 166 6.73 -3.18 2.19
C ILE A 166 6.00 -3.95 1.11
N VAL A 167 5.30 -3.23 0.22
CA VAL A 167 4.72 -3.78 -1.00
C VAL A 167 5.67 -3.50 -2.15
N LYS A 168 6.21 -4.54 -2.76
CA LYS A 168 7.13 -4.45 -3.90
C LYS A 168 6.47 -5.01 -5.16
N VAL A 169 6.49 -4.23 -6.24
CA VAL A 169 6.09 -4.70 -7.58
C VAL A 169 7.22 -5.57 -8.13
N GLU A 170 6.96 -6.86 -8.31
CA GLU A 170 7.95 -7.81 -8.82
C GLU A 170 7.81 -8.08 -10.32
N LYS A 171 6.58 -8.04 -10.85
CA LYS A 171 6.29 -8.31 -12.26
C LYS A 171 5.09 -7.51 -12.73
N ILE A 172 5.14 -7.00 -13.96
CA ILE A 172 4.01 -6.35 -14.63
C ILE A 172 3.74 -7.05 -15.97
N GLU A 173 2.51 -7.50 -16.20
CA GLU A 173 2.13 -8.17 -17.45
C GLU A 173 0.83 -7.61 -18.03
N GLU A 174 0.84 -7.31 -19.33
CA GLU A 174 -0.37 -6.97 -20.07
C GLU A 174 -1.20 -8.22 -20.32
N VAL A 175 -2.51 -8.13 -20.04
CA VAL A 175 -3.44 -9.24 -20.21
C VAL A 175 -4.58 -8.87 -21.17
N SER A 176 -4.96 -9.83 -22.01
CA SER A 176 -6.11 -9.68 -22.92
C SER A 176 -7.44 -9.72 -22.17
N GLU A 177 -7.50 -10.44 -21.05
CA GLU A 177 -8.67 -10.56 -20.21
C GLU A 177 -8.31 -10.26 -18.75
N LYS A 178 -9.17 -9.49 -18.09
CA LYS A 178 -9.01 -9.12 -16.69
C LYS A 178 -9.21 -10.36 -15.79
N PRO A 179 -8.25 -10.73 -14.93
CA PRO A 179 -8.44 -11.79 -13.95
C PRO A 179 -9.67 -11.55 -13.09
N LYS A 180 -10.45 -12.59 -12.86
CA LYS A 180 -11.71 -12.51 -12.12
C LYS A 180 -11.49 -12.24 -10.64
N TYR A 181 -10.39 -12.76 -10.08
CA TYR A 181 -10.07 -12.68 -8.66
C TYR A 181 -8.56 -12.49 -8.46
N PRO A 182 -8.15 -11.84 -7.36
CA PRO A 182 -6.78 -11.89 -6.86
C PRO A 182 -6.36 -13.32 -6.52
N VAL A 183 -5.06 -13.60 -6.62
CA VAL A 183 -4.50 -14.93 -6.30
C VAL A 183 -3.23 -14.75 -5.47
N CYS A 184 -3.11 -15.48 -4.37
CA CYS A 184 -1.85 -15.66 -3.66
C CYS A 184 -1.04 -16.76 -4.37
N LEU A 185 0.13 -16.41 -4.90
CA LEU A 185 1.00 -17.30 -5.66
C LEU A 185 1.98 -18.06 -4.76
N LYS A 186 2.46 -17.40 -3.69
CA LYS A 186 3.38 -17.97 -2.68
C LYS A 186 3.28 -17.16 -1.39
N GLY A 187 3.68 -17.75 -0.27
CA GLY A 187 3.83 -17.05 1.00
C GLY A 187 4.60 -17.90 1.99
N LYS A 188 4.91 -17.33 3.15
CA LYS A 188 5.50 -18.07 4.26
C LYS A 188 5.14 -17.42 5.59
N ARG A 189 4.99 -18.27 6.61
CA ARG A 189 4.74 -17.92 8.03
C ARG A 189 3.35 -17.36 8.27
N ALA A 190 2.83 -17.60 9.47
CA ALA A 190 1.60 -16.99 9.95
C ALA A 190 1.85 -15.50 10.19
N CYS A 191 0.84 -14.66 9.96
CA CYS A 191 0.93 -13.26 10.39
C CYS A 191 0.63 -13.15 11.89
N PRO A 192 1.10 -12.08 12.55
CA PRO A 192 0.72 -11.80 13.92
C PRO A 192 -0.81 -11.72 14.07
N PRO A 193 -1.38 -12.21 15.19
CA PRO A 193 -2.78 -11.96 15.51
C PRO A 193 -3.11 -10.47 15.58
N GLU A 194 -4.39 -10.13 15.43
CA GLU A 194 -4.91 -8.78 15.71
C GLU A 194 -4.63 -8.40 17.18
N ASP A 195 -4.46 -7.11 17.45
CA ASP A 195 -4.37 -6.50 18.78
C ASP A 195 -3.28 -7.07 19.72
N VAL A 196 -2.26 -7.75 19.16
CA VAL A 196 -1.20 -8.36 19.98
C VAL A 196 -0.18 -7.34 20.51
N GLY A 197 -0.25 -6.07 20.11
CA GLY A 197 0.65 -5.03 20.60
C GLY A 197 1.87 -4.83 19.70
N GLY A 198 1.67 -4.93 18.39
CA GLY A 198 2.72 -4.72 17.40
C GLY A 198 3.85 -5.76 17.47
N ILE A 199 5.00 -5.41 16.89
CA ILE A 199 6.13 -6.34 16.75
C ILE A 199 6.63 -6.87 18.10
N TYR A 200 6.66 -6.01 19.13
CA TYR A 200 7.09 -6.39 20.47
C TYR A 200 6.11 -7.36 21.12
N GLY A 201 4.82 -7.05 21.06
CA GLY A 201 3.79 -7.92 21.61
C GLY A 201 3.71 -9.26 20.89
N TYR A 202 3.86 -9.31 19.56
CA TYR A 202 3.98 -10.58 18.83
C TYR A 202 5.21 -11.39 19.26
N SER A 203 6.35 -10.73 19.45
CA SER A 203 7.57 -11.40 19.92
C SER A 203 7.39 -11.97 21.33
N ALA A 204 6.73 -11.22 22.20
CA ALA A 204 6.38 -11.66 23.54
C ALA A 204 5.37 -12.82 23.52
N LEU A 205 4.37 -12.80 22.65
CA LEU A 205 3.41 -13.90 22.47
C LEU A 205 4.12 -15.19 22.04
N LEU A 206 5.02 -15.10 21.05
CA LEU A 206 5.81 -16.27 20.64
C LEU A 206 6.69 -16.79 21.76
N ALA A 207 7.29 -15.90 22.55
CA ALA A 207 8.03 -16.29 23.73
C ALA A 207 7.09 -16.97 24.73
N ALA A 208 5.92 -16.42 25.04
CA ALA A 208 5.00 -16.96 26.04
C ALA A 208 4.66 -18.44 25.81
N PHE A 209 4.66 -18.96 24.58
CA PHE A 209 4.40 -20.38 24.30
C PHE A 209 5.64 -21.26 24.12
N GLN A 210 6.84 -20.73 24.36
CA GLN A 210 8.09 -21.48 24.38
C GLN A 210 8.41 -22.02 25.78
N ASP A 211 9.28 -23.04 25.82
CA ASP A 211 9.85 -23.53 27.07
C ASP A 211 10.91 -22.56 27.60
N HIS A 212 10.70 -22.07 28.82
CA HIS A 212 11.57 -21.11 29.51
C HIS A 212 12.17 -21.68 30.79
N SER A 213 12.16 -23.00 30.98
CA SER A 213 12.67 -23.62 32.21
C SER A 213 14.08 -23.18 32.60
N ASP A 214 14.89 -22.78 31.60
CA ASP A 214 16.29 -22.42 31.74
C ASP A 214 16.51 -20.89 31.91
N LEU A 215 15.46 -20.07 31.82
CA LEU A 215 15.56 -18.61 31.93
C LEU A 215 15.21 -18.13 33.35
N GLN A 216 15.95 -17.14 33.84
CA GLN A 216 15.58 -16.38 35.05
C GLN A 216 14.73 -15.18 34.64
N LEU A 217 13.41 -15.40 34.57
CA LEU A 217 12.45 -14.33 34.36
C LEU A 217 12.08 -13.66 35.70
N ASP A 218 11.94 -12.34 35.69
CA ASP A 218 11.41 -11.61 36.84
C ASP A 218 9.88 -11.81 36.99
N GLN A 219 9.29 -11.18 38.00
CA GLN A 219 7.86 -11.36 38.29
C GLN A 219 6.97 -10.69 37.24
N GLU A 220 7.38 -9.53 36.71
CA GLU A 220 6.63 -8.76 35.73
C GLU A 220 6.62 -9.48 34.38
N GLU A 221 7.75 -10.05 33.96
CA GLU A 221 7.85 -10.88 32.75
C GLU A 221 6.95 -12.12 32.81
N LYS A 222 6.84 -12.76 33.98
CA LYS A 222 5.97 -13.92 34.18
C LYS A 222 4.49 -13.56 34.12
N GLU A 223 4.10 -12.48 34.81
CA GLU A 223 2.72 -11.98 34.81
C GLU A 223 2.29 -11.62 33.38
N TYR A 224 3.14 -10.91 32.63
CA TYR A 224 2.84 -10.56 31.25
C TYR A 224 2.72 -11.79 30.32
N MET A 225 3.58 -12.80 30.48
CA MET A 225 3.44 -14.06 29.72
C MET A 225 2.18 -14.83 30.08
N GLU A 226 1.74 -14.80 31.35
CA GLU A 226 0.48 -15.40 31.79
C GLU A 226 -0.72 -14.68 31.17
N GLU A 227 -0.75 -13.34 31.19
CA GLU A 227 -1.78 -12.54 30.51
C GLU A 227 -1.87 -12.90 29.02
N LEU A 228 -0.75 -12.98 28.30
CA LEU A 228 -0.75 -13.36 26.89
C LEU A 228 -1.36 -14.75 26.66
N ARG A 229 -1.11 -15.71 27.56
CA ARG A 229 -1.67 -17.07 27.48
C ARG A 229 -3.16 -17.13 27.84
N GLU A 230 -3.68 -16.15 28.56
CA GLU A 230 -5.11 -16.04 28.85
C GLU A 230 -5.90 -15.49 27.65
N TRP A 231 -5.29 -14.58 26.89
CA TRP A 231 -5.95 -13.90 25.77
C TRP A 231 -5.76 -14.60 24.42
N TYR A 232 -4.65 -15.33 24.23
CA TYR A 232 -4.29 -15.94 22.95
C TYR A 232 -4.09 -17.43 23.07
N ASP A 233 -4.52 -18.16 22.04
CA ASP A 233 -4.16 -19.56 21.85
C ASP A 233 -2.71 -19.70 21.36
N PRO A 234 -2.05 -20.86 21.60
CA PRO A 234 -0.77 -21.15 20.98
C PRO A 234 -0.83 -21.05 19.46
N ILE A 235 0.09 -20.29 18.86
CA ILE A 235 0.20 -20.12 17.42
C ILE A 235 1.38 -20.92 16.86
N ASP A 236 1.20 -21.55 15.70
CA ASP A 236 2.31 -22.03 14.88
C ASP A 236 2.79 -20.87 13.98
N PRO A 237 3.94 -20.23 14.27
CA PRO A 237 4.42 -19.10 13.49
C PRO A 237 4.82 -19.49 12.06
N GLU A 238 5.02 -20.77 11.75
CA GLU A 238 5.36 -21.22 10.41
C GLU A 238 4.14 -21.58 9.55
N ALA A 239 2.95 -21.69 10.15
CA ALA A 239 1.72 -22.08 9.46
C ALA A 239 1.37 -21.10 8.34
N PHE A 240 1.11 -21.63 7.14
CA PHE A 240 0.60 -20.88 6.00
C PHE A 240 -0.01 -21.84 4.98
N ASP A 241 -1.32 -21.74 4.75
CA ASP A 241 -2.05 -22.51 3.75
C ASP A 241 -2.45 -21.61 2.57
N ILE A 242 -1.85 -21.86 1.41
CA ILE A 242 -2.09 -21.04 0.21
C ILE A 242 -3.41 -21.37 -0.45
N GLU A 243 -3.88 -22.61 -0.34
CA GLU A 243 -5.16 -23.05 -0.87
C GLU A 243 -6.31 -22.39 -0.11
N GLU A 244 -6.24 -22.33 1.22
CA GLU A 244 -7.20 -21.64 2.08
C GLU A 244 -7.27 -20.14 1.75
N VAL A 245 -6.12 -19.47 1.69
CA VAL A 245 -6.05 -18.04 1.32
C VAL A 245 -6.69 -17.81 -0.05
N ASN A 246 -6.40 -18.65 -1.04
CA ASN A 246 -6.98 -18.52 -2.37
C ASN A 246 -8.48 -18.82 -2.43
N GLN A 247 -9.01 -19.66 -1.54
CA GLN A 247 -10.46 -19.85 -1.41
C GLN A 247 -11.14 -18.59 -0.88
N SER A 248 -10.54 -17.92 0.09
CA SER A 248 -11.03 -16.66 0.65
C SER A 248 -10.93 -15.51 -0.36
N LEU A 249 -9.83 -15.40 -1.10
CA LEU A 249 -9.63 -14.37 -2.14
C LEU A 249 -10.66 -14.42 -3.28
N LYS A 250 -11.23 -15.58 -3.59
CA LYS A 250 -12.32 -15.70 -4.59
C LYS A 250 -13.59 -14.95 -4.20
N LYS A 251 -13.77 -14.64 -2.91
CA LYS A 251 -14.98 -14.01 -2.36
C LYS A 251 -14.79 -12.53 -2.02
N VAL A 252 -13.54 -12.09 -1.85
CA VAL A 252 -13.20 -10.77 -1.31
C VAL A 252 -13.79 -9.61 -2.13
N LEU A 253 -13.81 -9.73 -3.46
CA LEU A 253 -14.31 -8.68 -4.35
C LEU A 253 -15.74 -8.89 -4.86
N THR A 254 -16.40 -10.01 -4.52
CA THR A 254 -17.71 -10.38 -5.08
C THR A 254 -18.90 -10.01 -4.22
N ASN A 255 -18.73 -9.83 -2.91
CA ASN A 255 -19.86 -9.68 -1.98
C ASN A 255 -20.39 -8.24 -1.86
N ARG A 256 -20.21 -7.43 -2.90
CA ARG A 256 -20.63 -6.02 -2.88
C ARG A 256 -22.10 -5.91 -3.27
N LYS A 257 -22.98 -5.80 -2.26
CA LYS A 257 -24.30 -5.22 -2.49
C LYS A 257 -24.08 -3.78 -2.98
N ARG A 258 -24.66 -3.47 -4.14
CA ARG A 258 -24.76 -2.11 -4.68
C ARG A 258 -25.53 -1.20 -3.72
#